data_AF-V4K7F2-F1
#
_entry.id   AF-V4K7F2-F1
#
_cell.length_a   1.000
_cell.length_b   1.000
_cell.length_c   1.000
_cell.angle_alpha   90.00
_cell.angle_beta   90.00
_cell.angle_gamma   90.00
#
_symmetry.space_group_name_H-M   'P 1'
#
loop_
_entity.id
_entity.type
_entity.pdbx_description
1 polymer ?
#
loop_
_entity_poly.entity_id
_entity_poly.type
_entity_poly.pdbx_seq_one_letter_code
_entity_poly.pdbx_strand_id
1 'polypeptide(L)'
;MRRANVVKLVVDKETHERLRELAIATAKCWNEVNWLRMQQFKEGRRVDLARTEKEVYEKYKHVLKVNAQQVARKNAEAWRDFFSLVKEKKEGKLPKWLRPRPPGYWKGRGREVQADSFD
;
A
#
# COMPACT_ATOMS: atom_id res chain seq x y z
N MET A 1 12.41 28.55 -1.21
CA MET A 1 11.42 27.87 -0.36
C MET A 1 11.88 26.42 -0.13
N ARG A 2 12.11 25.97 1.11
CA ARG A 2 12.42 24.55 1.38
C ARG A 2 11.14 23.73 1.15
N ARG A 3 11.20 22.71 0.29
CA ARG A 3 10.04 21.90 -0.12
C ARG A 3 9.58 20.88 0.94
N ALA A 4 10.36 20.65 2.00
CA ALA A 4 10.02 19.74 3.08
C ALA A 4 10.68 20.17 4.40
N ASN A 5 9.96 19.99 5.51
CA ASN A 5 10.48 20.10 6.87
C ASN A 5 10.84 18.70 7.36
N VAL A 6 12.05 18.55 7.89
CA VAL A 6 12.49 17.29 8.51
C VAL A 6 12.33 17.44 10.02
N VAL A 7 11.53 16.55 10.61
CA VAL A 7 11.33 16.48 12.06
C VAL A 7 11.93 15.18 12.60
N LYS A 8 12.60 15.26 13.75
CA LYS A 8 13.07 14.08 14.48
C LYS A 8 12.07 13.76 15.57
N LEU A 9 11.49 12.56 15.51
CA LEU A 9 10.65 12.05 16.58
C LEU A 9 11.56 11.51 17.70
N VAL A 10 11.42 12.06 18.90
CA VAL A 10 12.12 11.59 20.11
C VAL A 10 11.07 10.90 20.99
N VAL A 11 11.25 9.60 21.19
CA VAL A 11 10.34 8.73 21.94
C VAL A 11 11.14 7.85 22.89
N ASP A 12 10.52 7.44 23.99
CA ASP A 12 11.07 6.42 24.87
C ASP A 12 11.08 5.03 24.17
N LYS A 13 11.73 4.07 24.82
CA LYS A 13 11.90 2.71 24.27
C LYS A 13 10.57 1.99 24.06
N GLU A 14 9.63 2.10 25.00
CA GLU A 14 8.34 1.42 24.95
C GLU A 14 7.48 1.99 23.82
N THR A 15 7.39 3.32 23.73
CA THR A 15 6.68 3.99 22.63
C THR A 15 7.29 3.63 21.27
N HIS A 16 8.62 3.58 21.18
CA HIS A 16 9.31 3.18 19.94
C HIS A 16 8.94 1.76 19.51
N GLU A 17 8.91 0.81 20.44
CA GLU A 17 8.53 -0.58 20.17
C GLU A 17 7.08 -0.68 19.68
N ARG A 18 6.14 -0.01 20.35
CA ARG A 18 4.73 0.07 19.92
C ARG A 18 4.58 0.68 18.52
N LEU A 19 5.30 1.76 18.22
CA LEU A 19 5.29 2.38 16.89
C LEU A 19 5.86 1.45 15.82
N ARG A 20 6.89 0.67 16.15
CA ARG A 20 7.49 -0.32 15.25
C ARG A 20 6.50 -1.42 14.92
N GLU A 21 5.76 -1.95 15.90
CA GLU A 21 4.72 -2.96 15.69
C GLU A 21 3.59 -2.44 14.79
N LEU A 22 3.12 -1.21 15.04
CA LEU A 22 2.11 -0.56 14.20
C LEU A 22 2.61 -0.35 12.76
N ALA A 23 3.88 0.02 12.58
CA ALA A 23 4.48 0.18 11.26
C ALA A 23 4.57 -1.15 10.51
N ILE A 24 4.95 -2.24 11.19
CA ILE A 24 4.98 -3.59 10.61
C ILE A 24 3.57 -4.04 10.22
N ALA A 25 2.58 -3.88 11.11
CA ALA A 25 1.19 -4.23 10.84
C ALA A 25 0.62 -3.43 9.65
N THR A 26 0.94 -2.14 9.58
CA THR A 26 0.57 -1.27 8.45
C THR A 26 1.19 -1.74 7.14
N ALA A 27 2.48 -2.08 7.14
CA ALA A 27 3.17 -2.59 5.95
C ALA A 27 2.57 -3.94 5.47
N LYS A 28 2.26 -4.85 6.40
CA LYS A 28 1.58 -6.11 6.09
C LYS A 28 0.20 -5.85 5.49
N CYS A 29 -0.61 -4.98 6.09
CA CYS A 29 -1.93 -4.60 5.58
C CYS A 29 -1.86 -4.02 4.15
N TRP A 30 -0.89 -3.11 3.89
CA TRP A 30 -0.65 -2.58 2.54
C TRP A 30 -0.27 -3.69 1.56
N ASN A 31 0.65 -4.57 1.94
CA ASN A 31 1.14 -5.63 1.05
C ASN A 31 0.02 -6.62 0.71
N GLU A 32 -0.80 -7.00 1.69
CA GLU A 32 -1.91 -7.93 1.49
C GLU A 32 -2.96 -7.36 0.53
N VAL A 33 -3.45 -6.14 0.80
CA VAL A 33 -4.46 -5.51 -0.08
C VAL A 33 -3.91 -5.30 -1.49
N ASN A 34 -2.60 -4.98 -1.59
CA ASN A 34 -1.95 -4.81 -2.88
C ASN A 34 -1.82 -6.15 -3.62
N TRP A 35 -1.49 -7.23 -2.91
CA TRP A 35 -1.38 -8.57 -3.47
C TRP A 35 -2.72 -9.03 -4.05
N LEU A 36 -3.82 -8.93 -3.29
CA LEU A 36 -5.16 -9.29 -3.76
C LEU A 36 -5.54 -8.56 -5.06
N ARG A 37 -5.29 -7.24 -5.10
CA ARG A 37 -5.57 -6.40 -6.27
C ARG A 37 -4.65 -6.72 -7.45
N MET A 38 -3.37 -7.03 -7.17
CA MET A 38 -2.40 -7.43 -8.17
C MET A 38 -2.76 -8.75 -8.84
N GLN A 39 -3.26 -9.74 -8.08
CA GLN A 39 -3.72 -11.01 -8.66
C GLN A 39 -4.86 -10.76 -9.64
N GLN A 40 -5.91 -10.04 -9.21
CA GLN A 40 -7.03 -9.66 -10.07
C GLN A 40 -6.57 -8.95 -11.35
N PHE A 41 -5.64 -8.00 -11.22
CA PHE A 41 -5.06 -7.28 -12.36
C PHE A 41 -4.30 -8.20 -13.32
N LYS A 42 -3.49 -9.12 -12.80
CA LYS A 42 -2.72 -10.09 -13.61
C LYS A 42 -3.63 -11.07 -14.36
N GLU A 43 -4.78 -11.42 -13.78
CA GLU A 43 -5.80 -12.25 -14.40
C GLU A 43 -6.68 -11.47 -15.40
N GLY A 44 -6.38 -10.19 -15.65
CA GLY A 44 -7.14 -9.33 -16.55
C GLY A 44 -8.52 -8.93 -16.03
N ARG A 45 -8.81 -9.19 -14.75
CA ARG A 45 -10.07 -8.80 -14.11
C ARG A 45 -10.05 -7.33 -13.69
N ARG A 46 -11.24 -6.73 -13.60
CA ARG A 46 -11.39 -5.43 -12.95
C ARG A 46 -11.03 -5.56 -11.48
N VAL A 47 -10.13 -4.69 -11.02
CA VAL A 47 -9.73 -4.65 -9.60
C VAL A 47 -10.90 -4.18 -8.73
N ASP A 48 -11.38 -5.05 -7.86
CA ASP A 48 -12.45 -4.78 -6.89
C ASP A 48 -11.87 -4.15 -5.62
N LEU A 49 -11.87 -2.82 -5.60
CA LEU A 49 -11.32 -2.04 -4.48
C LEU A 49 -12.15 -2.19 -3.20
N ALA A 50 -13.46 -2.38 -3.31
CA ALA A 50 -14.37 -2.43 -2.17
C ALA A 50 -14.30 -3.79 -1.46
N ARG A 51 -14.32 -4.90 -2.22
CA ARG A 51 -14.17 -6.24 -1.67
C ARG A 51 -12.81 -6.41 -0.98
N THR A 52 -11.74 -6.00 -1.65
CA THR A 52 -10.37 -6.11 -1.11
C THR A 52 -10.17 -5.22 0.13
N GLU A 53 -10.81 -4.05 0.20
CA GLU A 53 -10.81 -3.20 1.40
C GLU A 53 -11.51 -3.90 2.59
N LYS A 54 -12.68 -4.49 2.36
CA LYS A 54 -13.41 -5.22 3.40
C LYS A 54 -12.60 -6.40 3.94
N GLU A 55 -11.97 -7.17 3.05
CA GLU A 55 -11.18 -8.35 3.40
C GLU A 55 -10.00 -8.00 4.33
N VAL A 56 -9.21 -6.98 3.96
CA VAL A 56 -8.08 -6.57 4.82
C VAL A 56 -8.55 -5.82 6.06
N TYR A 57 -9.67 -5.09 6.02
CA TYR A 57 -10.22 -4.47 7.22
C TYR A 57 -10.56 -5.52 8.26
N GLU A 58 -11.29 -6.57 7.89
CA GLU A 58 -11.65 -7.65 8.80
C GLU A 58 -10.42 -8.33 9.42
N LYS A 59 -9.36 -8.54 8.63
CA LYS A 59 -8.10 -9.15 9.08
C LYS A 59 -7.30 -8.24 10.03
N TYR A 60 -7.26 -6.93 9.79
CA TYR A 60 -6.35 -6.02 10.49
C TYR A 60 -7.03 -5.07 11.50
N LYS A 61 -8.37 -5.01 11.58
CA LYS A 61 -9.11 -4.10 12.49
C LYS A 61 -8.78 -4.28 13.97
N HIS A 62 -8.37 -5.48 14.39
CA HIS A 62 -8.02 -5.73 15.79
C HIS A 62 -6.70 -5.08 16.22
N VAL A 63 -5.77 -4.88 15.26
CA VAL A 63 -4.46 -4.26 15.51
C VAL A 63 -4.45 -2.79 15.10
N LEU A 64 -4.95 -2.49 13.90
CA LEU A 64 -4.89 -1.14 13.31
C LEU A 64 -6.17 -0.32 13.54
N LYS A 65 -7.26 -0.93 14.04
CA LYS A 65 -8.57 -0.28 14.20
C LYS A 65 -9.00 0.38 12.88
N VAL A 66 -9.44 1.63 12.94
CA VAL A 66 -9.84 2.45 11.78
C VAL A 66 -8.71 2.65 10.76
N ASN A 67 -7.43 2.49 11.17
CA ASN A 67 -6.30 2.69 10.26
C ASN A 67 -6.17 1.58 9.22
N ALA A 68 -6.68 0.36 9.47
CA ALA A 68 -6.72 -0.70 8.45
C ALA A 68 -7.47 -0.24 7.19
N GLN A 69 -8.61 0.42 7.39
CA GLN A 69 -9.39 0.98 6.30
C GLN A 69 -8.62 2.10 5.58
N GLN A 70 -7.96 2.98 6.33
CA GLN A 70 -7.17 4.08 5.75
C GLN A 70 -6.01 3.57 4.88
N VAL A 71 -5.35 2.48 5.28
CA VAL A 71 -4.31 1.82 4.49
C VAL A 71 -4.90 1.30 3.17
N ALA A 72 -6.03 0.59 3.22
CA ALA A 72 -6.70 0.08 2.03
C ALA A 72 -7.16 1.19 1.07
N ARG A 73 -7.65 2.31 1.62
CA ARG A 73 -8.03 3.53 0.87
C ARG A 73 -6.83 4.18 0.19
N LYS A 74 -5.70 4.31 0.89
CA LYS A 74 -4.46 4.84 0.28
C LYS A 74 -3.90 3.93 -0.80
N ASN A 75 -4.00 2.61 -0.63
CA ASN A 75 -3.67 1.70 -1.71
C ASN A 75 -4.67 1.85 -2.89
N ALA A 76 -5.95 2.12 -2.61
CA ALA A 76 -6.96 2.32 -3.65
C ALA A 76 -6.71 3.60 -4.47
N GLU A 77 -6.29 4.69 -3.82
CA GLU A 77 -5.79 5.90 -4.48
C GLU A 77 -4.63 5.56 -5.43
N ALA A 78 -3.62 4.83 -4.96
CA ALA A 78 -2.47 4.44 -5.80
C ALA A 78 -2.88 3.59 -7.03
N TRP A 79 -3.87 2.72 -6.89
CA TRP A 79 -4.42 1.97 -8.04
C TRP A 79 -5.18 2.87 -9.01
N ARG A 80 -5.98 3.82 -8.52
CA ARG A 80 -6.68 4.79 -9.38
C ARG A 80 -5.70 5.63 -10.16
N ASP A 81 -4.65 6.12 -9.51
CA ASP A 81 -3.58 6.91 -10.15
C ASP A 81 -2.87 6.10 -11.24
N PHE A 82 -2.55 4.83 -10.95
CA PHE A 82 -1.99 3.92 -11.95
C PHE A 82 -2.90 3.77 -13.18
N PHE A 83 -4.20 3.54 -12.99
CA PHE A 83 -5.12 3.40 -14.11
C PHE A 83 -5.29 4.71 -14.91
N SER A 84 -5.30 5.86 -14.24
CA SER A 84 -5.29 7.18 -14.90
C SER A 84 -4.05 7.33 -15.79
N LEU A 85 -2.86 7.02 -15.27
CA LEU A 85 -1.62 7.07 -16.04
C LEU A 85 -1.61 6.08 -17.23
N VAL A 86 -2.19 4.89 -17.06
CA VAL A 86 -2.35 3.94 -18.17
C VAL A 86 -3.26 4.51 -19.26
N LYS A 87 -4.35 5.17 -18.89
CA LYS A 87 -5.27 5.84 -19.83
C LYS A 87 -4.56 6.98 -20.57
N GLU A 88 -3.90 7.88 -19.86
CA GLU A 88 -3.16 8.99 -20.46
C GLU A 88 -2.04 8.51 -21.39
N LYS A 89 -1.37 7.40 -21.07
CA LYS A 89 -0.39 6.79 -21.97
C LYS A 89 -1.03 6.29 -23.26
N LYS A 90 -2.20 5.66 -23.19
CA LYS A 90 -2.94 5.20 -24.38
C LYS A 90 -3.40 6.38 -25.25
N GLU A 91 -3.72 7.51 -24.63
CA GLU A 91 -4.11 8.76 -25.31
C GLU A 91 -2.92 9.57 -25.85
N GLY A 92 -1.67 9.11 -25.65
CA GLY A 92 -0.47 9.81 -26.13
C GLY A 92 -0.10 11.06 -25.33
N LYS A 93 -0.72 11.30 -24.18
CA LYS A 93 -0.46 12.47 -23.32
C LYS A 93 0.82 12.36 -22.49
N LEU A 94 1.38 11.17 -22.36
CA LEU A 94 2.58 10.91 -21.56
C LEU A 94 3.82 10.71 -22.43
N PRO A 95 5.02 11.12 -21.95
CA PRO A 95 6.27 10.87 -22.65
C PRO A 95 6.49 9.38 -22.94
N LYS A 96 7.11 9.06 -24.10
CA LYS A 96 7.37 7.67 -24.53
C LYS A 96 8.12 6.85 -23.48
N TRP A 97 9.08 7.47 -22.78
CA TRP A 97 9.91 6.84 -21.75
C TRP A 97 9.16 6.51 -20.45
N LEU A 98 8.05 7.18 -20.14
CA LEU A 98 7.31 6.97 -18.89
C LEU A 98 6.42 5.74 -19.02
N ARG A 99 6.75 4.63 -18.37
CA ARG A 99 5.91 3.42 -18.32
C ARG A 99 5.20 3.33 -16.97
N PRO A 100 3.86 3.56 -16.90
CA PRO A 100 3.11 3.41 -15.66
C PRO A 100 3.32 2.02 -15.07
N ARG A 101 3.51 1.96 -13.75
CA ARG A 101 3.68 0.70 -13.00
C ARG A 101 2.61 0.60 -11.93
N PRO A 102 2.08 -0.60 -11.67
CA PRO A 102 1.14 -0.80 -10.58
C PRO A 102 1.81 -0.51 -9.22
N PRO A 103 1.02 -0.31 -8.15
CA PRO A 103 1.57 0.00 -6.83
C PRO A 103 2.52 -1.09 -6.33
N GLY A 104 3.61 -0.66 -5.70
CA GLY A 104 4.65 -1.54 -5.16
C GLY A 104 4.31 -2.06 -3.76
N TYR A 105 5.17 -2.97 -3.27
CA TYR A 105 5.13 -3.51 -1.92
C TYR A 105 6.06 -2.73 -0.98
N TRP A 106 5.67 -2.60 0.28
CA TRP A 106 6.55 -2.14 1.33
C TRP A 106 7.56 -3.23 1.67
N LYS A 107 8.84 -2.92 1.50
CA LYS A 107 9.97 -3.76 1.89
C LYS A 107 10.62 -3.12 3.10
N GLY A 108 10.72 -3.86 4.21
CA GLY A 108 11.46 -3.40 5.38
C GLY A 108 12.93 -3.18 5.02
N ARG A 109 13.58 -2.18 5.63
CA ARG A 109 15.04 -2.09 5.61
C ARG A 109 15.58 -3.25 6.45
N GLY A 110 15.85 -4.40 5.82
CA GLY A 110 16.62 -5.50 6.45
C GLY A 110 16.00 -6.90 6.51
N ARG A 111 14.84 -7.16 5.92
CA ARG A 111 14.38 -8.53 5.65
C ARG A 111 13.25 -8.50 4.62
N GLU A 112 13.41 -9.34 3.60
CA GLU A 112 12.36 -9.63 2.64
C GLU A 112 11.13 -10.06 3.43
N VAL A 113 10.05 -9.28 3.34
CA VAL A 113 8.76 -9.76 3.81
C VAL A 113 8.31 -10.70 2.71
N GLN A 114 8.79 -11.95 2.78
CA GLN A 114 8.28 -13.04 1.95
C GLN A 114 6.76 -13.06 2.10
N ALA A 115 6.08 -13.20 0.97
CA ALA A 115 4.63 -13.40 0.91
C ALA A 115 4.21 -14.76 1.52
N ASP A 116 5.16 -15.53 2.03
CA ASP A 116 5.02 -16.95 2.39
C ASP A 116 4.67 -17.18 3.86
N SER A 117 4.03 -16.22 4.53
CA SER A 117 3.48 -16.46 5.86
C SER A 117 2.15 -15.71 6.01
N PHE A 118 1.18 -16.15 5.24
CA PHE A 118 -0.23 -15.92 5.48
C PHE A 118 -0.92 -17.27 5.64
N ASP A 119 -0.51 -18.01 6.67
CA ASP A 119 -1.31 -19.07 7.30
C ASP A 119 -1.84 -18.54 8.64
#